data_AF-A0A6H1L9K7-F1
#
_entry.id   AF-A0A6H1L9K7-F1
#
_cell.length_a   1.000
_cell.length_b   1.000
_cell.length_c   1.000
_cell.angle_alpha   90.00
_cell.angle_beta   90.00
_cell.angle_gamma   90.00
#
_symmetry.space_group_name_H-M   'P 1'
#
loop_
_entity.id
_entity.type
_entity.pdbx_description
1 polymer ?
#
loop_
_entity_poly.entity_id
_entity_poly.type
_entity_poly.pdbx_seq_one_letter_code
_entity_poly.pdbx_strand_id
1 'polypeptide(L)' 'MPQFEFAKSSHSSGNGECVEVARNIPGTVAVRDSKDVDGPIVVVAPSTWAAFAVHVGQRPSRAPH' A
#
# COMPACT_ATOMS: atom_id res chain seq x y z
N MET A 1 -22.48 6.36 3.65
CA MET A 1 -21.49 5.94 2.63
C MET A 1 -20.25 5.51 3.39
N PRO A 2 -19.78 4.26 3.24
CA PRO A 2 -18.64 3.81 4.02
C PRO A 2 -17.38 4.57 3.57
N GLN A 3 -16.62 5.11 4.51
CA GLN A 3 -15.41 5.89 4.27
C GLN A 3 -14.17 5.00 4.40
N PHE A 4 -13.11 5.29 3.66
CA PHE A 4 -11.85 4.56 3.78
C PHE A 4 -11.16 4.90 5.10
N GLU A 5 -10.87 3.88 5.90
CA GLU A 5 -10.05 4.02 7.12
C GLU A 5 -8.59 3.68 6.80
N PHE A 6 -7.78 4.72 6.62
CA PHE A 6 -6.38 4.60 6.23
C PHE A 6 -5.47 4.28 7.43
N ALA A 7 -4.69 3.21 7.30
CA ALA A 7 -3.63 2.87 8.24
C ALA A 7 -2.26 3.25 7.66
N LYS A 8 -1.46 3.99 8.43
CA LYS A 8 -0.11 4.43 8.04
C LYS A 8 0.90 3.30 8.19
N SER A 9 1.79 3.13 7.20
CA SER A 9 2.86 2.14 7.26
C SER A 9 4.00 2.54 8.21
N SER A 10 4.48 1.61 9.03
CA SER A 10 5.52 1.87 10.05
C SER A 10 6.96 1.93 9.52
N HIS A 11 7.21 1.67 8.23
CA HIS A 11 8.55 1.77 7.62
C HIS A 11 9.00 3.21 7.32
N SER A 12 8.60 4.16 8.18
CA SER A 12 8.96 5.58 8.11
C SER A 12 10.40 5.81 8.59
N SER A 13 11.37 5.15 7.96
CA SER A 13 12.80 5.39 8.19
C SER A 13 13.28 6.49 7.25
N GLY A 14 13.37 7.72 7.76
CA GLY A 14 14.28 8.77 7.28
C GLY A 14 13.96 9.53 5.99
N ASN A 15 13.23 8.96 5.01
CA ASN A 15 13.08 9.59 3.68
C ASN A 15 11.63 10.02 3.31
N GLY A 16 10.68 9.85 4.23
CA GLY A 16 9.36 10.50 4.15
C GLY A 16 8.39 9.96 3.10
N GLU A 17 8.68 8.88 2.38
CA GLU A 17 7.74 8.28 1.43
C GLU A 17 6.79 7.30 2.16
N CYS A 18 5.86 7.84 2.94
CA CYS A 18 4.89 7.04 3.69
C CYS A 18 3.62 6.85 2.86
N VAL A 19 3.22 5.60 2.62
CA VAL A 19 1.91 5.27 2.06
C VAL A 19 0.94 4.85 3.16
N GLU A 20 -0.33 5.19 2.98
CA GLU A 20 -1.42 4.76 3.85
C GLU A 20 -2.39 3.85 3.08
N VAL A 21 -2.87 2.79 3.74
CA VAL A 21 -3.71 1.78 3.09
C VAL A 21 -5.00 1.56 3.88
N ALA A 22 -6.14 1.60 3.21
CA ALA A 22 -7.45 1.25 3.76
C ALA A 22 -7.95 -0.07 3.19
N ARG A 23 -8.46 -0.94 4.08
CA ARG A 23 -8.99 -2.29 3.74
C ARG A 23 -10.34 -2.57 4.41
N ASN A 24 -10.94 -1.55 5.02
CA ASN A 24 -12.20 -1.67 5.76
C ASN A 24 -13.43 -1.82 4.84
N ILE A 25 -13.27 -1.54 3.54
CA ILE A 25 -14.32 -1.71 2.53
C ILE A 25 -14.20 -3.11 1.88
N PRO A 26 -15.23 -3.97 1.96
CA PRO A 26 -15.21 -5.28 1.32
C PRO A 26 -14.93 -5.18 -0.18
N GLY A 27 -14.05 -6.04 -0.68
CA GLY A 27 -13.71 -6.08 -2.11
C GLY A 27 -12.82 -4.95 -2.59
N THR A 28 -12.30 -4.10 -1.70
CA THR A 28 -11.51 -2.92 -2.08
C THR A 28 -10.27 -2.75 -1.19
N VAL A 29 -9.15 -2.41 -1.81
CA VAL A 29 -7.96 -1.87 -1.14
C VAL A 29 -7.69 -0.49 -1.72
N ALA A 30 -7.72 0.53 -0.87
CA ALA A 30 -7.41 1.90 -1.25
C ALA A 30 -6.03 2.28 -0.72
N VAL A 31 -5.20 2.89 -1.57
CA VAL A 31 -3.85 3.33 -1.25
C VAL A 31 -3.76 4.82 -1.54
N ARG A 32 -3.21 5.58 -0.61
CA ARG A 32 -2.88 6.99 -0.82
C ARG A 32 -1.48 7.30 -0.33
N ASP A 33 -0.90 8.37 -0.87
CA ASP A 33 0.34 8.92 -0.37
C ASP A 33 0.07 9.80 0.87
N SER A 34 0.87 9.65 1.93
CA SER A 34 0.67 10.39 3.18
C SER A 34 1.06 11.87 3.05
N LYS A 35 1.83 12.28 2.03
CA LYS A 35 2.21 13.67 1.78
C LYS A 35 1.18 14.40 0.92
N ASP A 36 0.43 13.66 0.10
CA ASP A 36 -0.62 14.20 -0.78
C ASP A 36 -2.01 13.67 -0.35
N VAL A 37 -2.53 14.23 0.74
CA VAL A 37 -3.80 13.79 1.36
C VAL A 37 -5.01 14.08 0.47
N ASP A 38 -4.94 15.16 -0.32
CA ASP A 38 -5.96 15.55 -1.30
C ASP A 38 -5.72 14.92 -2.69
N GLY A 39 -4.66 14.12 -2.81
CA GLY A 39 -4.22 13.49 -4.04
C GLY A 39 -5.08 12.29 -4.44
N PRO A 40 -4.80 11.72 -5.63
CA PRO A 40 -5.55 10.59 -6.15
C PRO A 40 -5.38 9.35 -5.28
N ILE A 41 -6.50 8.74 -4.91
CA ILE A 41 -6.54 7.44 -4.22
C ILE A 41 -6.50 6.33 -5.26
N VAL A 42 -5.51 5.45 -5.15
CA VAL A 42 -5.41 4.25 -5.99
C VAL A 42 -6.27 3.15 -5.39
N VAL A 43 -7.24 2.66 -6.16
CA VAL A 43 -8.19 1.63 -5.72
C VAL A 43 -7.92 0.35 -6.49
N VAL A 44 -7.67 -0.75 -5.77
CA VAL A 44 -7.39 -2.07 -6.36
C VAL A 44 -8.21 -3.16 -5.70
N ALA A 45 -8.41 -4.26 -6.43
CA ALA A 45 -9.02 -5.45 -5.88
C ALA A 45 -8.08 -6.14 -4.85
N PRO A 46 -8.62 -6.77 -3.79
CA PRO A 46 -7.82 -7.49 -2.80
C PRO A 46 -6.91 -8.57 -3.39
N SER A 47 -7.37 -9.27 -4.43
CA SER A 47 -6.58 -10.28 -5.14
C SER A 47 -5.38 -9.67 -5.87
N THR A 48 -5.57 -8.52 -6.52
CA THR A 48 -4.49 -7.77 -7.15
C THR A 48 -3.49 -7.27 -6.12
N TRP A 49 -3.97 -6.76 -4.98
CA TRP A 49 -3.10 -6.35 -3.87
C TRP A 49 -2.26 -7.51 -3.32
N ALA A 50 -2.86 -8.69 -3.15
CA ALA A 50 -2.15 -9.88 -2.69
C ALA A 50 -1.08 -10.34 -3.70
N ALA A 51 -1.40 -10.36 -5.00
CA ALA A 51 -0.45 -10.70 -6.05
C ALA A 51 0.73 -9.71 -6.09
N PHE A 52 0.45 -8.41 -5.97
CA PHE A 52 1.46 -7.37 -5.87
C PHE A 52 2.38 -7.58 -4.65
N ALA A 53 1.81 -7.84 -3.46
CA ALA A 53 2.59 -8.06 -2.25
C ALA A 53 3.52 -9.28 -2.35
N VAL A 54 3.07 -10.36 -2.98
CA VAL A 54 3.91 -11.53 -3.28
C VAL A 54 5.05 -11.15 -4.21
N HIS A 55 4.77 -10.42 -5.29
CA HIS A 55 5.79 -10.02 -6.25
C HIS A 55 6.84 -9.07 -5.66
N VAL A 56 6.42 -8.08 -4.85
CA VAL A 56 7.34 -7.15 -4.17
C VAL A 56 8.12 -7.83 -3.04
N GLY A 57 7.49 -8.78 -2.34
CA GLY A 57 8.15 -9.60 -1.31
C GLY A 57 9.21 -10.53 -1.89
N GLN A 58 9.09 -10.89 -3.17
CA GLN A 58 10.13 -11.56 -3.94
C GLN A 58 11.22 -10.56 -4.36
N ARG A 59 11.96 -10.02 -3.38
CA ARG A 59 13.30 -9.52 -3.68
C ARG A 59 14.10 -10.72 -4.23
N PRO A 60 14.61 -10.68 -5.48
CA PRO A 60 15.53 -11.71 -5.91
C PRO A 60 16.70 -11.70 -4.93
N SER A 61 16.85 -12.78 -4.17
CA SER A 61 18.01 -12.98 -3.31
C SER A 61 19.23 -12.82 -4.20
N ARG A 62 19.99 -11.75 -3.93
CA ARG A 62 21.26 -11.42 -4.56
C ARG A 62 22.06 -12.72 -4.67
N ALA A 63 22.31 -13.18 -5.90
CA ALA A 63 23.14 -14.36 -6.11
C ALA A 63 24.49 -14.14 -5.38
N PRO A 64 25.00 -15.12 -4.62
CA PRO A 64 26.36 -15.04 -4.13
C PRO A 64 27.29 -15.09 -5.35
N HIS A 65 28.11 -14.04 -5.50
CA HIS A 65 29.33 -14.10 -6.30
C HIS A 65 30.34 -15.02 -5.65
#